data_AF-W4VL80-F1
#
_entry.id   AF-W4VL80-F1
#
_cell.length_a   1.000
_cell.length_b   1.000
_cell.length_c   1.000
_cell.angle_alpha   90.00
_cell.angle_beta   90.00
_cell.angle_gamma   90.00
#
_symmetry.space_group_name_H-M   'P 1'
#
loop_
_entity.id
_entity.type
_entity.pdbx_description
1 polymer ?
#
loop_
_entity_poly.entity_id
_entity_poly.type
_entity_poly.pdbx_seq_one_letter_code
_entity_poly.pdbx_strand_id
1 'polypeptide(L)'
;MENKEKYRVLLYYKFVTIEDPETFAQEHLQFCKDLDLKGRILIAEEGINGTVSGTVEQTNQYMEAMRHDPKFADMMFKIDEADGHAFKKMHCRHRTELVTLRLGEENVDPREKNADFLNPKEFYEAMKDENTIILDTRNDYEYELGHFRGAINPDIDNFRDLPRVDRK
;
A
#
# COMPACT_ATOMS: atom_id res chain seq x y z
N MET A 1 29.45 -6.57 -23.39
CA MET A 1 28.65 -7.03 -22.24
C MET A 1 27.35 -6.27 -22.31
N GLU A 2 26.25 -6.93 -22.66
CA GLU A 2 24.93 -6.29 -22.65
C GLU A 2 24.63 -5.84 -21.22
N ASN A 3 24.43 -4.53 -21.04
CA ASN A 3 24.02 -3.96 -19.77
C ASN A 3 22.56 -4.40 -19.56
N LYS A 4 22.34 -5.52 -18.85
CA LYS A 4 21.00 -5.97 -18.53
C LYS A 4 20.37 -4.90 -17.64
N GLU A 5 19.36 -4.20 -18.16
CA GLU A 5 18.69 -3.14 -17.40
C GLU A 5 18.17 -3.71 -16.09
N LYS A 6 18.53 -3.06 -14.98
CA LYS A 6 18.08 -3.46 -13.65
C LYS A 6 16.64 -3.00 -13.47
N TYR A 7 15.78 -3.90 -13.01
CA TYR A 7 14.40 -3.59 -12.69
C TYR A 7 14.22 -3.40 -11.18
N ARG A 8 13.18 -2.64 -10.84
CA ARG A 8 12.73 -2.42 -9.47
C ARG A 8 11.23 -2.57 -9.38
N VAL A 9 10.76 -2.97 -8.20
CA VAL A 9 9.37 -2.87 -7.79
C VAL A 9 9.28 -1.77 -6.72
N LEU A 10 8.37 -0.83 -6.92
CA LEU A 10 8.01 0.19 -5.95
C LEU A 10 6.70 -0.21 -5.29
N LEU A 11 6.66 -0.25 -3.96
CA LEU A 11 5.46 -0.40 -3.16
C LEU A 11 5.28 0.85 -2.28
N TYR A 12 4.09 1.44 -2.31
CA TYR A 12 3.81 2.69 -1.61
C TYR A 12 2.31 2.86 -1.38
N TYR A 13 1.97 3.61 -0.33
CA TYR A 13 0.66 4.19 -0.14
C TYR A 13 0.82 5.56 0.50
N LYS A 14 -0.17 6.43 0.32
CA LYS A 14 -0.25 7.70 1.01
C LYS A 14 -1.71 8.11 1.18
N PHE A 15 -2.09 8.41 2.41
CA PHE A 15 -3.34 9.08 2.71
C PHE A 15 -3.17 10.59 2.54
N VAL A 16 -3.91 11.16 1.60
CA VAL A 16 -3.92 12.60 1.28
C VAL A 16 -5.18 12.88 0.47
N THR A 17 -5.79 14.04 0.68
CA THR A 17 -7.00 14.41 -0.09
C THR A 17 -6.68 14.57 -1.58
N ILE A 18 -7.43 13.85 -2.41
CA ILE A 18 -7.43 14.00 -3.87
C ILE A 18 -8.84 14.43 -4.29
N GLU A 19 -8.99 15.68 -4.72
CA GLU A 19 -10.31 16.30 -4.97
C GLU A 19 -11.08 15.67 -6.14
N ASP A 20 -10.38 15.32 -7.23
CA ASP A 20 -10.97 14.62 -8.39
C ASP A 20 -10.23 13.30 -8.63
N PRO A 21 -10.52 12.25 -7.83
CA PRO A 21 -9.78 11.00 -7.89
C PRO A 21 -10.04 10.22 -9.18
N GLU A 22 -11.15 10.47 -9.88
CA GLU A 22 -11.45 9.82 -11.16
C GLU A 22 -10.58 10.39 -12.27
N THR A 23 -10.55 11.72 -12.42
CA THR A 23 -9.66 12.37 -13.41
C THR A 23 -8.20 12.09 -13.08
N PHE A 24 -7.81 12.20 -11.80
CA PHE A 24 -6.44 11.90 -11.36
C PHE A 24 -6.05 10.45 -11.70
N ALA A 25 -6.94 9.47 -11.54
CA ALA A 25 -6.66 8.08 -11.92
C ALA A 25 -6.41 7.90 -13.43
N GLN A 26 -7.13 8.64 -14.28
CA GLN A 26 -6.97 8.57 -15.73
C GLN A 26 -5.66 9.21 -16.19
N GLU A 27 -5.36 10.41 -15.68
CA GLU A 27 -4.11 11.12 -15.96
C GLU A 27 -2.91 10.32 -15.45
N HIS A 28 -2.99 9.80 -14.23
CA HIS A 28 -1.93 9.00 -13.63
C HIS A 28 -1.69 7.67 -14.37
N LEU A 29 -2.75 7.07 -14.92
CA LEU A 29 -2.63 5.90 -15.80
C LEU A 29 -1.82 6.23 -17.05
N GLN A 30 -2.10 7.37 -17.68
CA GLN A 30 -1.43 7.78 -18.90
C GLN A 30 0.05 8.09 -18.59
N PHE A 31 0.30 8.85 -17.53
CA PHE A 31 1.66 9.13 -17.06
C PHE A 31 2.48 7.86 -16.81
N CYS A 32 1.91 6.87 -16.11
CA CYS A 32 2.61 5.59 -15.89
C CYS A 32 2.89 4.82 -17.18
N LYS A 33 2.00 4.90 -18.17
CA LYS A 33 2.20 4.25 -19.48
C LYS A 33 3.27 4.96 -20.31
N ASP A 34 3.33 6.28 -20.24
CA ASP A 34 4.34 7.08 -20.96
C ASP A 34 5.75 6.79 -20.43
N LEU A 35 5.86 6.45 -19.14
CA LEU A 35 7.09 5.94 -18.52
C LEU A 35 7.33 4.43 -18.71
N ASP A 36 6.44 3.73 -19.42
CA ASP A 36 6.44 2.26 -19.60
C ASP A 36 6.49 1.47 -18.27
N LEU A 37 5.83 1.98 -17.23
CA LEU A 37 5.63 1.26 -15.98
C LEU A 37 4.52 0.21 -16.10
N LYS A 38 4.65 -0.86 -15.33
CA LYS A 38 3.61 -1.90 -15.17
C LYS A 38 3.33 -2.15 -13.71
N GLY A 39 2.05 -2.22 -13.35
CA GLY A 39 1.66 -2.20 -11.96
C GLY A 39 0.16 -2.14 -11.74
N ARG A 40 -0.21 -1.95 -10.48
CA ARG A 40 -1.57 -1.65 -10.03
C ARG A 40 -1.51 -0.44 -9.12
N ILE A 41 -2.34 0.55 -9.41
CA ILE A 41 -2.55 1.73 -8.57
C ILE A 41 -4.06 1.85 -8.31
N LEU A 42 -4.40 2.08 -7.05
CA LEU A 42 -5.72 2.48 -6.60
C LEU A 42 -5.65 3.94 -6.18
N ILE A 43 -6.64 4.70 -6.61
CA ILE A 43 -6.81 6.11 -6.26
C ILE A 43 -8.21 6.27 -5.69
N ALA A 44 -8.29 6.95 -4.56
CA ALA A 44 -9.53 7.33 -3.92
C ALA A 44 -9.41 8.77 -3.43
N GLU A 45 -10.52 9.37 -2.98
CA GLU A 45 -10.49 10.70 -2.38
C GLU A 45 -9.53 10.76 -1.16
N GLU A 46 -9.39 9.64 -0.44
CA GLU A 46 -8.50 9.51 0.71
C GLU A 46 -7.02 9.31 0.34
N GLY A 47 -6.68 9.12 -0.94
CA GLY A 47 -5.28 9.11 -1.40
C GLY A 47 -4.94 8.10 -2.50
N ILE A 48 -3.76 7.49 -2.39
CA ILE A 48 -3.18 6.59 -3.39
C ILE A 48 -2.52 5.36 -2.76
N ASN A 49 -2.69 4.18 -3.37
CA ASN A 49 -1.98 2.95 -3.03
C ASN A 49 -1.49 2.29 -4.32
N GLY A 50 -0.20 1.99 -4.41
CA GLY A 50 0.40 1.51 -5.64
C GLY A 50 1.48 0.46 -5.46
N THR A 51 1.53 -0.44 -6.44
CA THR A 51 2.68 -1.29 -6.72
C THR A 51 3.01 -1.18 -8.21
N VAL A 52 4.17 -0.63 -8.55
CA VAL A 52 4.62 -0.51 -9.94
C VAL A 52 6.01 -1.09 -10.12
N SER A 53 6.31 -1.52 -11.34
CA SER A 53 7.60 -2.08 -11.73
C SER A 53 8.06 -1.46 -13.03
N GLY A 54 9.37 -1.24 -13.13
CA GLY A 54 10.05 -0.66 -14.28
C GLY A 54 11.56 -0.72 -14.08
N THR A 55 12.30 -0.18 -15.03
CA THR A 55 13.75 -0.04 -14.90
C THR A 55 14.11 0.93 -13.77
N VAL A 56 15.36 0.89 -13.31
CA VAL A 56 15.88 1.88 -12.34
C VAL A 56 15.61 3.31 -12.79
N GLU A 57 15.77 3.60 -14.08
CA GLU A 57 15.57 4.94 -14.63
C GLU A 57 14.09 5.34 -14.62
N GLN A 58 13.20 4.48 -15.15
CA GLN A 58 11.75 4.73 -15.17
C GLN A 58 11.20 4.93 -13.75
N THR A 59 11.63 4.10 -12.80
CA THR A 59 11.18 4.18 -11.41
C THR A 59 11.72 5.42 -10.70
N ASN A 60 12.93 5.88 -11.00
CA ASN A 60 13.45 7.14 -10.49
C ASN A 60 12.66 8.34 -11.02
N GLN A 61 12.39 8.39 -12.33
CA GLN A 61 11.58 9.44 -12.97
C GLN A 61 10.18 9.50 -12.34
N TYR A 62 9.56 8.35 -12.10
CA TYR A 62 8.27 8.26 -11.44
C TYR A 62 8.31 8.79 -10.00
N MET A 63 9.27 8.35 -9.19
CA MET A 63 9.42 8.83 -7.80
C MET A 63 9.68 10.34 -7.75
N GLU A 64 10.49 10.86 -8.65
CA GLU A 64 10.78 12.29 -8.75
C GLU A 64 9.55 13.09 -9.14
N ALA A 65 8.80 12.66 -10.16
CA ALA A 65 7.55 13.30 -10.57
C ALA A 65 6.52 13.31 -9.44
N MET A 66 6.38 12.19 -8.71
CA MET A 66 5.51 12.14 -7.53
C MET A 66 5.95 13.18 -6.48
N ARG A 67 7.25 13.25 -6.16
CA ARG A 67 7.76 14.18 -5.15
C ARG A 67 7.67 15.65 -5.53
N HIS A 68 7.51 15.98 -6.82
CA HIS A 68 7.31 17.35 -7.28
C HIS A 68 5.93 17.90 -6.90
N ASP A 69 4.92 17.04 -6.76
CA ASP A 69 3.63 17.46 -6.23
C ASP A 69 3.74 17.59 -4.69
N PRO A 70 3.43 18.76 -4.10
CA PRO A 70 3.46 18.95 -2.66
C PRO A 70 2.65 17.91 -1.87
N LYS A 71 1.60 17.32 -2.47
CA LYS A 71 0.78 16.27 -1.85
C LYS A 71 1.56 14.97 -1.63
N PHE A 72 2.60 14.70 -2.43
CA PHE A 72 3.37 13.46 -2.39
C PHE A 72 4.88 13.68 -2.14
N ALA A 73 5.31 14.88 -1.77
CA ALA A 73 6.72 15.24 -1.55
C ALA A 73 7.45 14.32 -0.55
N ASP A 74 6.76 13.91 0.50
CA ASP A 74 7.20 13.01 1.58
C ASP A 74 6.74 11.55 1.36
N MET A 75 6.26 11.19 0.16
CA MET A 75 5.85 9.82 -0.13
C MET A 75 7.02 8.85 0.00
N MET A 76 6.82 7.83 0.82
CA MET A 76 7.76 6.75 1.05
C MET A 76 7.55 5.63 0.03
N PHE A 77 8.64 5.23 -0.63
CA PHE A 77 8.65 4.10 -1.55
C PHE A 77 9.51 2.99 -0.94
N LYS A 78 8.91 1.82 -0.74
CA LYS A 78 9.70 0.60 -0.56
C LYS A 78 10.18 0.14 -1.94
N ILE A 79 11.49 -0.08 -2.06
CA ILE A 79 12.14 -0.43 -3.33
C ILE A 79 12.74 -1.83 -3.18
N ASP A 80 12.28 -2.75 -4.02
CA ASP A 80 12.81 -4.11 -4.11
C ASP A 80 13.43 -4.33 -5.50
N GLU A 81 14.57 -5.04 -5.57
CA GLU A 81 15.20 -5.40 -6.85
C GLU A 81 14.40 -6.49 -7.57
N ALA A 82 14.40 -6.45 -8.91
CA ALA A 82 13.72 -7.45 -9.73
C ALA A 82 14.49 -7.75 -11.03
N ASP A 83 14.27 -8.94 -11.59
CA ASP A 83 14.83 -9.38 -12.87
C ASP A 83 14.04 -8.88 -14.10
N GLY A 84 12.91 -8.21 -13.88
CA GLY A 84 11.99 -7.72 -14.89
C GLY A 84 10.74 -7.10 -14.27
N HIS A 85 9.71 -6.84 -15.08
CA HIS A 85 8.42 -6.39 -14.56
C HIS A 85 7.72 -7.47 -13.73
N ALA A 86 7.20 -7.09 -12.57
CA ALA A 86 6.36 -7.94 -11.74
C ALA A 86 4.92 -8.09 -12.28
N PHE A 87 4.50 -7.19 -13.18
CA PHE A 87 3.15 -7.14 -13.72
C PHE A 87 3.16 -7.21 -15.26
N LYS A 88 2.13 -7.86 -15.82
CA LYS A 88 1.97 -7.98 -17.29
C LYS A 88 1.55 -6.67 -17.96
N LYS A 89 0.84 -5.79 -17.25
CA LYS A 89 0.26 -4.54 -17.76
C LYS A 89 0.05 -3.53 -16.65
N MET A 90 -0.12 -2.26 -17.03
CA MET A 90 -0.47 -1.20 -16.11
C MET A 90 -1.98 -1.12 -15.85
N HIS A 91 -2.32 -0.95 -14.58
CA HIS A 91 -3.66 -0.60 -14.13
C HIS A 91 -3.58 0.55 -13.13
N CYS A 92 -4.40 1.57 -13.36
CA CYS A 92 -4.70 2.60 -12.38
C CYS A 92 -6.23 2.70 -12.35
N ARG A 93 -6.83 2.64 -11.15
CA ARG A 93 -8.29 2.60 -11.01
C ARG A 93 -8.73 3.50 -9.87
N HIS A 94 -9.73 4.31 -10.16
CA HIS A 94 -10.53 4.96 -9.14
C HIS A 94 -11.30 3.91 -8.31
N ARG A 95 -11.31 4.12 -6.99
CA ARG A 95 -12.03 3.37 -5.97
C ARG A 95 -12.59 4.33 -4.93
N THR A 96 -13.66 3.92 -4.26
CA THR A 96 -14.25 4.68 -3.15
C THR A 96 -13.34 4.68 -1.91
N GLU A 97 -12.63 3.58 -1.66
CA GLU A 97 -11.69 3.40 -0.55
C GLU A 97 -10.41 2.74 -1.11
N LEU A 98 -9.23 3.17 -0.65
CA LEU A 98 -7.94 2.52 -0.93
C LEU A 98 -7.85 1.17 -0.25
N VAL A 99 -8.37 1.09 0.99
CA VAL A 99 -8.43 -0.13 1.78
C VAL A 99 -9.88 -0.33 2.22
N THR A 100 -10.53 -1.34 1.66
CA THR A 100 -11.98 -1.50 1.82
C THR A 100 -12.34 -2.04 3.21
N LEU A 101 -12.85 -1.17 4.08
CA LEU A 101 -13.38 -1.52 5.41
C LEU A 101 -14.91 -1.42 5.48
N ARG A 102 -15.55 -0.61 4.61
CA ARG A 102 -17.01 -0.40 4.57
C ARG A 102 -17.63 -0.01 5.91
N LEU A 103 -16.95 0.86 6.66
CA LEU A 103 -17.40 1.30 7.98
C LEU A 103 -18.51 2.38 7.93
N GLY A 104 -18.77 2.97 6.76
CA GLY A 104 -19.82 3.99 6.62
C GLY A 104 -19.54 5.20 7.52
N GLU A 105 -20.51 5.58 8.36
CA GLU A 105 -20.39 6.70 9.29
C GLU A 105 -19.41 6.45 10.46
N GLU A 106 -19.03 5.19 10.70
CA GLU A 106 -18.00 4.82 11.68
C GLU A 106 -16.58 4.88 11.10
N ASN A 107 -16.44 5.28 9.83
CA ASN A 107 -15.13 5.34 9.19
C ASN A 107 -14.27 6.44 9.84
N VAL A 108 -13.08 6.04 10.31
CA VAL A 108 -12.12 6.94 10.92
C VAL A 108 -11.16 7.39 9.82
N ASP A 109 -11.00 8.70 9.66
CA ASP A 109 -10.04 9.23 8.70
C ASP A 109 -8.61 8.95 9.18
N PRO A 110 -7.83 8.11 8.46
CA PRO A 110 -6.44 7.81 8.82
C PRO A 110 -5.52 9.04 8.69
N ARG A 111 -5.98 10.14 8.12
CA ARG A 111 -5.27 11.43 8.12
C ARG A 111 -5.40 12.16 9.46
N GLU A 112 -6.48 11.93 10.21
CA GLU A 112 -6.80 12.66 11.43
C GLU A 112 -6.48 11.85 12.70
N LYS A 113 -6.67 10.53 12.67
CA LYS A 113 -6.52 9.68 13.85
C LYS A 113 -5.75 8.41 13.51
N ASN A 114 -4.56 8.31 14.07
CA ASN A 114 -3.70 7.14 13.95
C ASN A 114 -3.41 6.56 15.35
N ALA A 115 -3.21 5.25 15.41
CA ALA A 115 -2.60 4.61 16.57
C ALA A 115 -1.10 4.92 16.61
N ASP A 116 -0.48 4.69 17.77
CA ASP A 116 0.97 4.82 17.91
C ASP A 116 1.69 3.81 17.02
N PHE A 117 2.71 4.28 16.31
CA PHE A 117 3.56 3.44 15.47
C PHE A 117 4.73 2.88 16.29
N LEU A 118 4.87 1.55 16.29
CA LEU A 118 6.06 0.89 16.83
C LEU A 118 7.04 0.55 15.71
N ASN A 119 8.29 0.95 15.87
CA ASN A 119 9.35 0.50 14.98
C ASN A 119 9.65 -1.00 15.19
N PRO A 120 10.39 -1.68 14.29
CA PRO A 120 10.60 -3.13 14.39
C PRO A 120 11.21 -3.61 15.73
N LYS A 121 12.08 -2.81 16.34
CA LYS A 121 12.69 -3.15 17.64
C LYS A 121 11.67 -2.99 18.77
N GLU A 122 10.92 -1.89 18.78
CA GLU A 122 9.87 -1.65 19.76
C GLU A 122 8.78 -2.73 19.69
N PHE A 123 8.36 -3.09 18.48
CA PHE A 123 7.42 -4.17 18.25
C PHE A 123 7.96 -5.50 18.82
N TYR A 124 9.20 -5.86 18.50
CA TYR A 124 9.82 -7.07 19.03
C TYR A 124 9.93 -7.10 20.56
N GLU A 125 10.20 -5.96 21.20
CA GLU A 125 10.21 -5.89 22.66
C GLU A 125 8.79 -5.99 23.24
N ALA A 126 7.79 -5.35 22.63
CA ALA A 126 6.39 -5.46 23.06
C ALA A 126 5.87 -6.89 22.98
N MET A 127 6.27 -7.65 21.95
CA MET A 127 5.92 -9.08 21.80
C MET A 127 6.38 -9.97 22.95
N LYS A 128 7.32 -9.52 23.80
CA LYS A 128 7.83 -10.31 24.93
C LYS A 128 6.98 -10.17 26.19
N ASP A 129 6.11 -9.16 26.26
CA ASP A 129 5.17 -9.01 27.37
C ASP A 129 3.99 -9.96 27.19
N GLU A 130 3.72 -10.78 28.20
CA GLU A 130 2.64 -11.77 28.19
C GLU A 130 1.23 -11.14 28.11
N ASN A 131 1.10 -9.86 28.43
CA ASN A 131 -0.16 -9.12 28.32
C ASN A 131 -0.38 -8.49 26.93
N THR A 132 0.61 -8.55 26.05
CA THR A 132 0.49 -7.98 24.70
C THR A 132 -0.38 -8.88 23.84
N ILE A 133 -1.46 -8.31 23.32
CA ILE A 133 -2.29 -8.95 22.30
C ILE A 133 -1.78 -8.51 20.93
N ILE A 134 -1.35 -9.48 20.13
CA ILE A 134 -0.97 -9.25 18.72
C ILE A 134 -2.15 -9.74 17.88
N LEU A 135 -2.78 -8.85 17.14
CA LEU A 135 -3.86 -9.20 16.20
C LEU A 135 -3.31 -9.15 14.77
N ASP A 136 -3.36 -10.26 14.04
CA ASP A 136 -3.02 -10.26 12.62
C ASP A 136 -4.25 -9.85 11.82
N THR A 137 -4.19 -8.70 11.15
CA THR A 137 -5.34 -8.15 10.42
C THR A 137 -5.36 -8.54 8.94
N ARG A 138 -4.44 -9.42 8.50
CA ARG A 138 -4.42 -9.98 7.15
C ARG A 138 -5.46 -11.09 6.98
N ASN A 139 -5.66 -11.56 5.76
CA ASN A 139 -6.56 -12.70 5.52
C ASN A 139 -5.98 -14.02 6.06
N ASP A 140 -6.86 -15.00 6.21
CA ASP A 140 -6.58 -16.37 6.65
C ASP A 140 -5.40 -17.01 5.89
N TYR A 141 -5.35 -16.88 4.57
CA TYR A 141 -4.29 -17.43 3.74
C TYR A 141 -2.92 -16.83 4.06
N GLU A 142 -2.84 -15.51 4.23
CA GLU A 142 -1.61 -14.81 4.61
C GLU A 142 -1.12 -15.18 6.01
N TYR A 143 -2.04 -15.44 6.95
CA TYR A 143 -1.73 -15.90 8.29
C TYR A 143 -1.12 -17.32 8.27
N GLU A 144 -1.75 -18.24 7.54
CA GLU A 144 -1.32 -19.64 7.43
C GLU A 144 0.05 -19.78 6.73
N LEU A 145 0.35 -18.90 5.77
CA LEU A 145 1.68 -18.83 5.15
C LEU A 145 2.79 -18.43 6.14
N GLY A 146 2.44 -17.66 7.17
CA GLY A 146 3.37 -17.25 8.20
C GLY A 146 2.88 -16.02 8.99
N HIS A 147 3.06 -16.08 10.30
CA HIS A 147 2.64 -15.04 11.24
C HIS A 147 3.64 -14.91 12.40
N PHE A 148 3.53 -13.82 13.14
CA PHE A 148 4.31 -13.63 14.36
C PHE A 148 3.84 -14.59 15.45
N ARG A 149 4.77 -15.14 16.23
CA ARG A 149 4.43 -16.03 17.36
C ARG A 149 3.50 -15.31 18.34
N GLY A 150 2.39 -15.95 18.69
CA GLY A 150 1.40 -15.40 19.61
C GLY A 150 0.39 -14.45 18.96
N ALA A 151 0.47 -14.23 17.65
CA ALA A 151 -0.57 -13.50 16.93
C ALA A 151 -1.90 -14.27 16.94
N ILE A 152 -3.00 -13.54 17.08
CA ILE A 152 -4.37 -14.04 16.98
C ILE A 152 -4.80 -13.91 15.53
N ASN A 153 -5.31 -15.00 14.96
CA ASN A 153 -6.00 -14.99 13.67
C ASN A 153 -7.49 -14.64 13.90
N PRO A 154 -8.01 -13.53 13.36
CA PRO A 154 -9.42 -13.16 13.46
C PRO A 154 -10.35 -13.99 12.56
N ASP A 155 -9.81 -14.92 11.75
CA ASP A 155 -10.56 -15.80 10.85
C ASP A 155 -11.39 -15.02 9.82
N ILE A 156 -10.69 -14.17 9.05
CA ILE A 156 -11.30 -13.31 8.03
C ILE A 156 -10.80 -13.64 6.62
N ASP A 157 -11.73 -13.76 5.67
CA ASP A 157 -11.41 -13.94 4.25
C ASP A 157 -10.99 -12.62 3.58
N ASN A 158 -11.50 -11.49 4.09
CA ASN A 158 -11.22 -10.15 3.56
C ASN A 158 -11.05 -9.14 4.70
N PHE A 159 -10.21 -8.13 4.48
CA PHE A 159 -10.02 -7.04 5.46
C PHE A 159 -11.33 -6.35 5.87
N ARG A 160 -12.29 -6.24 4.95
CA ARG A 160 -13.63 -5.66 5.21
C ARG A 160 -14.44 -6.42 6.27
N ASP A 161 -14.06 -7.66 6.59
CA ASP A 161 -14.74 -8.50 7.57
C ASP A 161 -14.22 -8.27 8.99
N LEU A 162 -13.05 -7.61 9.14
CA LEU A 162 -12.41 -7.32 10.42
C LEU A 162 -13.36 -6.60 11.43
N PRO A 163 -14.16 -5.59 11.04
CA PRO A 163 -15.07 -4.93 11.98
C PRO A 163 -16.14 -5.84 12.59
N ARG A 164 -16.41 -7.02 11.99
CA ARG A 164 -17.35 -8.00 12.54
C ARG A 164 -16.76 -8.79 13.71
N VAL A 165 -15.45 -8.91 13.76
CA VAL A 165 -14.73 -9.73 14.75
C VAL A 165 -14.69 -9.02 16.10
N ASP A 166 -14.59 -7.69 16.11
CA ASP A 166 -14.59 -6.84 17.32
C ASP A 166 -15.99 -6.69 17.97
N ARG A 167 -17.04 -7.23 17.34
CA ARG A 167 -18.44 -7.13 17.80
C ARG A 167 -18.99 -8.40 18.45
N LYS A 168 -18.14 -9.40 18.72
CA LYS A 168 -18.50 -10.63 19.47
C LYS A 168 -18.05 -10.54 20.92
#